data_AF-A0A956HAY7-F1
#
_entry.id   AF-A0A956HAY7-F1
#
_cell.length_a   1.000
_cell.length_b   1.000
_cell.length_c   1.000
_cell.angle_alpha   90.00
_cell.angle_beta   90.00
_cell.angle_gamma   90.00
#
_symmetry.space_group_name_H-M   'P 1'
#
loop_
_entity.id
_entity.type
_entity.pdbx_description
1 polymer ?
#
loop_
_entity_poly.entity_id
_entity_poly.type
_entity_poly.pdbx_seq_one_letter_code
_entity_poly.pdbx_strand_id
1 'polypeptide(L)'
;MLDQLRKSGAVGESALESALRRQQIYGGSLDTVLLELELVDPKILSDELAAANECESVPVALLEPGLERPWDALPPELAALGWIMPLRRHLGTVQVAIHPEIPSEQRTALERSIDHLQVMVTCEACLAKLAAERSGSVMPQRYAILALRWMQAMRNPSPTTAADVPVRESAAPAPWMSVSAETAPYTVPPVSKPATVRAGGVSANKPSGQRSPTFLYGLPVDDDDEGSPAASGSRARVDENRPAAPLADRLAGPRSALAEAVGRDQATDALARAA
;
A
#
# COMPACT_ATOMS: atom_id res chain seq x y z
N MET A 1 -16.32 -3.23 -2.52
CA MET A 1 -15.46 -4.43 -2.44
C MET A 1 -15.85 -5.39 -1.32
N LEU A 2 -15.84 -4.96 -0.04
CA LEU A 2 -16.15 -5.85 1.10
C LEU A 2 -17.47 -6.61 0.95
N ASP A 3 -18.55 -5.90 0.60
CA ASP A 3 -19.87 -6.52 0.41
C ASP A 3 -19.89 -7.54 -0.72
N GLN A 4 -19.07 -7.34 -1.76
CA GLN A 4 -18.98 -8.25 -2.89
C GLN A 4 -18.30 -9.56 -2.47
N LEU A 5 -17.18 -9.48 -1.74
CA LEU A 5 -16.48 -10.66 -1.20
C LEU A 5 -17.37 -11.47 -0.25
N ARG A 6 -18.20 -10.79 0.57
CA ARG A 6 -19.18 -11.45 1.43
C ARG A 6 -20.28 -12.16 0.65
N LYS A 7 -20.80 -11.50 -0.40
CA LYS A 7 -21.86 -12.06 -1.25
C LYS A 7 -21.38 -13.27 -2.03
N SER A 8 -20.16 -13.24 -2.56
CA SER A 8 -19.61 -14.35 -3.35
C SER A 8 -19.12 -15.50 -2.47
N GLY A 9 -18.73 -15.21 -1.22
CA GLY A 9 -18.13 -16.20 -0.34
C GLY A 9 -16.72 -16.61 -0.77
N ALA A 10 -16.05 -15.82 -1.62
CA ALA A 10 -14.69 -16.08 -2.09
C ALA A 10 -13.67 -16.16 -0.93
N VAL A 11 -13.96 -15.50 0.18
CA VAL A 11 -13.18 -15.53 1.43
C VAL A 11 -14.14 -15.82 2.58
N GLY A 12 -13.80 -16.78 3.44
CA GLY A 12 -14.63 -17.09 4.62
C GLY A 12 -14.70 -15.91 5.60
N GLU A 13 -15.85 -15.69 6.25
CA GLU A 13 -16.09 -14.51 7.09
C GLU A 13 -15.02 -14.33 8.19
N SER A 14 -14.59 -15.40 8.86
CA SER A 14 -13.54 -15.32 9.88
C SER A 14 -12.18 -14.87 9.30
N ALA A 15 -11.84 -15.30 8.10
CA ALA A 15 -10.63 -14.86 7.40
C ALA A 15 -10.75 -13.40 6.95
N LEU A 16 -11.94 -12.99 6.51
CA LEU A 16 -12.24 -11.62 6.12
C LEU A 16 -12.19 -10.64 7.32
N GLU A 17 -12.72 -11.03 8.49
CA GLU A 17 -12.58 -10.26 9.72
C GLU A 17 -11.12 -10.10 10.16
N SER A 18 -10.32 -11.17 10.03
CA SER A 18 -8.88 -11.13 10.29
C SER A 18 -8.16 -10.17 9.34
N ALA A 19 -8.49 -10.20 8.04
CA ALA A 19 -7.97 -9.28 7.04
C ALA A 19 -8.32 -7.82 7.35
N LEU A 20 -9.59 -7.53 7.69
CA LEU A 20 -10.03 -6.19 8.09
C LEU A 20 -9.30 -5.67 9.34
N ARG A 21 -9.08 -6.53 10.34
CA ARG A 21 -8.30 -6.15 11.53
C ARG A 21 -6.86 -5.81 11.15
N ARG A 22 -6.24 -6.58 10.27
CA ARG A 22 -4.89 -6.31 9.77
C ARG A 22 -4.83 -5.00 8.98
N GLN A 23 -5.83 -4.74 8.14
CA GLN A 23 -5.97 -3.47 7.40
C GLN A 23 -6.05 -2.28 8.37
N GLN A 24 -6.79 -2.39 9.47
CA GLN A 24 -6.87 -1.33 10.48
C GLN A 24 -5.54 -1.05 11.18
N ILE A 25 -4.70 -2.07 11.38
CA ILE A 25 -3.41 -1.95 12.07
C ILE A 25 -2.32 -1.39 11.14
N TYR A 26 -2.23 -1.91 9.91
CA TYR A 26 -1.12 -1.59 9.00
C TYR A 26 -1.50 -0.62 7.88
N GLY A 27 -2.79 -0.31 7.72
CA GLY A 27 -3.31 0.48 6.61
C GLY A 27 -3.25 -0.26 5.26
N GLY A 28 -3.50 0.50 4.20
CA GLY A 28 -3.59 0.01 2.83
C GLY A 28 -4.99 -0.47 2.45
N SER A 29 -5.12 -0.90 1.20
CA SER A 29 -6.37 -1.47 0.70
C SER A 29 -6.60 -2.88 1.22
N LEU A 30 -7.86 -3.31 1.24
CA LEU A 30 -8.19 -4.67 1.65
C LEU A 30 -7.68 -5.70 0.62
N ASP A 31 -7.59 -5.41 -0.67
CA ASP A 31 -7.01 -6.34 -1.66
C ASP A 31 -5.53 -6.61 -1.43
N THR A 32 -4.74 -5.58 -1.04
CA THR A 32 -3.35 -5.79 -0.63
C THR A 32 -3.25 -6.77 0.53
N VAL A 33 -4.09 -6.63 1.55
CA VAL A 33 -4.08 -7.53 2.71
C VAL A 33 -4.49 -8.96 2.34
N LEU A 34 -5.50 -9.10 1.48
CA LEU A 34 -5.96 -10.41 1.01
C LEU A 34 -4.86 -11.15 0.22
N LEU A 35 -4.09 -10.43 -0.60
CA LEU A 35 -2.95 -11.00 -1.34
C LEU A 35 -1.77 -11.34 -0.44
N GLU A 36 -1.49 -10.54 0.58
CA GLU A 36 -0.43 -10.80 1.56
C GLU A 36 -0.66 -12.04 2.39
N LEU A 37 -1.91 -12.22 2.84
CA LEU A 37 -2.31 -13.35 3.65
C LEU A 37 -2.67 -14.58 2.80
N GLU A 38 -2.57 -14.47 1.47
CA GLU A 38 -2.90 -15.52 0.51
C GLU A 38 -4.31 -16.10 0.70
N LEU A 39 -5.27 -15.25 1.11
CA LEU A 39 -6.61 -15.69 1.47
C LEU A 39 -7.52 -15.94 0.26
N VAL A 40 -7.09 -15.50 -0.92
CA VAL A 40 -7.84 -15.57 -2.17
C VAL A 40 -6.87 -15.75 -3.34
N ASP A 41 -7.28 -16.54 -4.33
CA ASP A 41 -6.52 -16.64 -5.57
C ASP A 41 -6.55 -15.29 -6.32
N PRO A 42 -5.41 -14.81 -6.87
CA PRO A 42 -5.37 -13.52 -7.56
C PRO A 42 -6.38 -13.37 -8.70
N LYS A 43 -6.76 -14.45 -9.40
CA LYS A 43 -7.75 -14.37 -10.49
C LYS A 43 -9.15 -14.19 -9.94
N ILE A 44 -9.50 -14.97 -8.91
CA ILE A 44 -10.77 -14.81 -8.20
C ILE A 44 -10.84 -13.37 -7.67
N LEU A 45 -9.78 -12.88 -7.03
CA LEU A 45 -9.76 -11.50 -6.56
C LEU A 45 -9.93 -10.50 -7.72
N SER A 46 -9.28 -10.70 -8.86
CA SER A 46 -9.45 -9.84 -10.05
C SER A 46 -10.90 -9.75 -10.51
N ASP A 47 -11.62 -10.88 -10.52
CA ASP A 47 -13.03 -10.95 -10.88
C ASP A 47 -13.90 -10.25 -9.84
N GLU A 48 -13.62 -10.43 -8.54
CA GLU A 48 -14.35 -9.77 -7.45
C GLU A 48 -14.10 -8.26 -7.43
N LEU A 49 -12.90 -7.80 -7.77
CA LEU A 49 -12.57 -6.38 -7.92
C LEU A 49 -13.37 -5.76 -9.07
N ALA A 50 -13.42 -6.44 -10.22
CA ALA A 50 -14.20 -6.04 -11.38
C ALA A 50 -15.70 -5.97 -11.07
N ALA A 51 -16.24 -7.01 -10.44
CA ALA A 51 -17.64 -7.06 -10.03
C ALA A 51 -17.98 -5.94 -9.03
N ALA A 52 -17.12 -5.72 -8.03
CA ALA A 52 -17.34 -4.68 -7.01
C ALA A 52 -17.28 -3.25 -7.56
N ASN A 53 -16.58 -3.04 -8.67
CA ASN A 53 -16.42 -1.72 -9.30
C ASN A 53 -17.24 -1.59 -10.59
N GLU A 54 -18.04 -2.58 -10.97
CA GLU A 54 -18.86 -2.56 -12.18
C GLU A 54 -18.04 -2.18 -13.44
N CYS A 55 -16.83 -2.73 -13.57
CA CYS A 55 -15.94 -2.46 -14.68
C CYS A 55 -15.02 -3.68 -14.97
N GLU A 56 -14.28 -3.62 -16.08
CA GLU A 56 -13.39 -4.71 -16.48
C GLU A 56 -12.09 -4.71 -15.66
N SER A 57 -11.51 -5.88 -15.42
CA SER A 57 -10.16 -5.98 -14.87
C SER A 57 -9.11 -5.55 -15.89
N VAL A 58 -8.03 -4.90 -15.45
CA VAL A 58 -6.94 -4.49 -16.34
C VAL A 58 -6.18 -5.73 -16.88
N PRO A 59 -6.07 -5.90 -18.21
CA PRO A 59 -5.25 -6.95 -18.81
C PRO A 59 -3.78 -6.78 -18.46
N VAL A 60 -3.08 -7.89 -18.16
CA VAL A 60 -1.66 -7.85 -17.77
C VAL A 60 -0.77 -7.17 -18.80
N ALA A 61 -1.06 -7.33 -20.09
CA ALA A 61 -0.31 -6.67 -21.16
C ALA A 61 -0.33 -5.14 -21.01
N LEU A 62 -1.39 -4.56 -20.44
CA LEU A 62 -1.48 -3.14 -20.15
C LEU A 62 -0.75 -2.74 -18.86
N LEU A 63 -0.30 -3.68 -18.04
CA LEU A 63 0.50 -3.42 -16.85
C LEU A 63 2.00 -3.62 -17.10
N GLU A 64 2.39 -4.15 -18.25
CA GLU A 64 3.79 -4.36 -18.60
C GLU A 64 4.51 -3.03 -18.92
N PRO A 65 5.82 -2.96 -18.66
CA PRO A 65 6.62 -1.79 -19.05
C PRO A 65 6.72 -1.68 -20.58
N GLY A 66 6.96 -0.47 -21.07
CA GLY A 66 7.26 -0.21 -22.49
C GLY A 66 6.07 0.27 -23.32
N LEU A 67 4.87 0.33 -22.75
CA LEU A 67 3.74 1.03 -23.36
C LEU A 67 3.86 2.53 -23.10
N GLU A 68 3.69 3.35 -24.14
CA GLU A 68 3.61 4.80 -23.98
C GLU A 68 2.30 5.17 -23.26
N ARG A 69 2.44 5.78 -22.08
CA ARG A 69 1.31 6.17 -21.23
C ARG A 69 0.95 7.63 -21.47
N PRO A 70 -0.34 7.96 -21.66
CA PRO A 70 -0.77 9.35 -21.79
C PRO A 70 -0.89 10.01 -20.41
N TRP A 71 0.23 10.25 -19.73
CA TRP A 71 0.26 10.80 -18.36
C TRP A 71 -0.52 12.12 -18.24
N ASP A 72 -0.50 12.94 -19.29
CA ASP A 72 -1.15 14.26 -19.34
C ASP A 72 -2.64 14.19 -19.72
N ALA A 73 -3.19 12.99 -19.95
CA ALA A 73 -4.62 12.83 -20.28
C ALA A 73 -5.53 12.89 -19.06
N LEU A 74 -4.98 12.76 -17.85
CA LEU A 74 -5.76 12.82 -16.61
C LEU A 74 -5.67 14.21 -15.97
N PRO A 75 -6.74 14.67 -15.31
CA PRO A 75 -6.66 15.83 -14.43
C PRO A 75 -5.53 15.64 -13.40
N PRO A 76 -4.61 16.61 -13.25
CA PRO A 76 -3.46 16.49 -12.36
C PRO A 76 -3.84 16.18 -10.91
N GLU A 77 -4.96 16.75 -10.45
CA GLU A 77 -5.50 16.55 -9.10
C GLU A 77 -5.87 15.08 -8.86
N LEU A 78 -6.59 14.46 -9.80
CA LEU A 78 -6.97 13.05 -9.71
C LEU A 78 -5.77 12.12 -9.80
N ALA A 79 -4.82 12.45 -10.68
CA ALA A 79 -3.60 11.68 -10.86
C ALA A 79 -2.65 11.79 -9.66
N ALA A 80 -2.64 12.92 -8.94
CA ALA A 80 -1.79 13.13 -7.76
C ALA A 80 -2.24 12.30 -6.56
N LEU A 81 -3.54 12.01 -6.44
CA LEU A 81 -4.08 11.22 -5.34
C LEU A 81 -3.75 9.71 -5.46
N GLY A 82 -3.25 9.26 -6.61
CA GLY A 82 -2.81 7.86 -6.80
C GLY A 82 -3.93 6.84 -7.01
N TRP A 83 -5.20 7.25 -7.01
CA TRP A 83 -6.35 6.35 -7.22
C TRP A 83 -6.54 5.96 -8.69
N ILE A 84 -5.97 6.71 -9.62
CA ILE A 84 -6.21 6.57 -11.05
C ILE A 84 -4.88 6.70 -11.80
N MET A 85 -4.63 5.80 -12.76
CA MET A 85 -3.45 5.81 -13.62
C MET A 85 -3.84 5.59 -15.09
N PRO A 86 -3.31 6.37 -16.04
CA PRO A 86 -3.59 6.15 -17.45
C PRO A 86 -2.82 4.91 -17.96
N LEU A 87 -3.50 4.09 -18.76
CA LEU A 87 -2.93 2.88 -19.33
C LEU A 87 -2.46 3.10 -20.77
N ARG A 88 -3.33 3.55 -21.66
CA ARG A 88 -2.99 3.84 -23.05
C ARG A 88 -4.08 4.66 -23.72
N ARG A 89 -3.80 5.16 -24.92
CA ARG A 89 -4.85 5.61 -25.86
C ARG A 89 -5.15 4.47 -26.84
N HIS A 90 -6.42 4.13 -27.01
CA HIS A 90 -6.86 3.11 -27.96
C HIS A 90 -8.10 3.58 -28.69
N LEU A 91 -8.01 3.70 -30.03
CA LEU A 91 -9.14 4.14 -30.88
C LEU A 91 -9.81 5.45 -30.41
N GLY A 92 -8.99 6.44 -30.01
CA GLY A 92 -9.48 7.72 -29.49
C GLY A 92 -9.98 7.68 -28.05
N THR A 93 -10.05 6.51 -27.42
CA THR A 93 -10.47 6.33 -26.02
C THR A 93 -9.25 6.30 -25.10
N VAL A 94 -9.32 6.97 -23.95
CA VAL A 94 -8.31 6.86 -22.89
C VAL A 94 -8.69 5.69 -21.99
N GLN A 95 -7.82 4.68 -21.91
CA GLN A 95 -7.99 3.58 -20.96
C GLN A 95 -7.28 3.93 -19.65
N VAL A 96 -7.96 3.73 -18.52
CA VAL A 96 -7.45 4.07 -17.18
C VAL A 96 -7.61 2.90 -16.24
N ALA A 97 -6.62 2.71 -15.36
CA ALA A 97 -6.70 1.84 -14.21
C ALA A 97 -7.17 2.65 -13.00
N ILE A 98 -8.16 2.13 -12.26
CA ILE A 98 -8.65 2.70 -11.01
C ILE A 98 -8.35 1.78 -9.83
N HIS A 99 -8.21 2.40 -8.67
CA HIS A 99 -8.04 1.72 -7.40
C HIS A 99 -9.37 1.12 -6.95
N PRO A 100 -9.38 -0.10 -6.36
CA PRO A 100 -10.61 -0.85 -6.10
C PRO A 100 -11.50 -0.23 -5.03
N GLU A 101 -10.94 0.67 -4.23
CA GLU A 101 -11.63 1.43 -3.18
C GLU A 101 -11.80 2.92 -3.54
N ILE A 102 -11.71 3.30 -4.82
CA ILE A 102 -11.89 4.69 -5.25
C ILE A 102 -13.23 5.25 -4.74
N PRO A 103 -13.25 6.41 -4.06
CA PRO A 103 -14.52 6.95 -3.61
C PRO A 103 -15.36 7.44 -4.81
N SER A 104 -16.68 7.29 -4.68
CA SER A 104 -17.63 7.48 -5.79
C SER A 104 -17.59 8.89 -6.38
N GLU A 105 -17.30 9.90 -5.57
CA GLU A 105 -17.15 11.29 -6.00
C GLU A 105 -15.98 11.48 -6.97
N GLN A 106 -14.81 10.92 -6.64
CA GLN A 106 -13.62 10.99 -7.48
C GLN A 106 -13.81 10.20 -8.78
N ARG A 107 -14.48 9.05 -8.72
CA ARG A 107 -14.84 8.29 -9.93
C ARG A 107 -15.79 9.07 -10.83
N THR A 108 -16.84 9.67 -10.25
CA THR A 108 -17.81 10.49 -10.99
C THR A 108 -17.15 11.72 -11.60
N ALA A 109 -16.23 12.36 -10.87
CA ALA A 109 -15.46 13.50 -11.36
C ALA A 109 -14.57 13.10 -12.55
N LEU A 110 -13.89 11.95 -12.47
CA LEU A 110 -13.09 11.40 -13.56
C LEU A 110 -13.93 11.20 -14.83
N GLU A 111 -15.05 10.47 -14.71
CA GLU A 111 -15.93 10.11 -15.83
C GLU A 111 -16.55 11.35 -16.51
N ARG A 112 -16.76 12.45 -15.77
CA ARG A 112 -17.25 13.73 -16.33
C ARG A 112 -16.16 14.57 -16.95
N SER A 113 -14.91 14.40 -16.54
CA SER A 113 -13.80 15.27 -16.94
C SER A 113 -13.15 14.87 -18.26
N ILE A 114 -13.32 13.62 -18.69
CA ILE A 114 -12.65 13.07 -19.88
C ILE A 114 -13.69 12.45 -20.80
N ASP A 115 -13.83 13.03 -22.00
CA ASP A 115 -14.60 12.41 -23.07
C ASP A 115 -13.91 11.14 -23.56
N HIS A 116 -14.70 10.11 -23.90
CA HIS A 116 -14.20 8.81 -24.38
C HIS A 116 -13.22 8.15 -23.39
N LEU A 117 -13.70 7.90 -22.17
CA LEU A 117 -12.97 7.20 -21.12
C LEU A 117 -13.40 5.73 -21.03
N GLN A 118 -12.44 4.81 -20.90
CA GLN A 118 -12.70 3.43 -20.50
C GLN A 118 -12.03 3.15 -19.15
N VAL A 119 -12.87 2.92 -18.14
CA VAL A 119 -12.46 2.64 -16.77
C VAL A 119 -12.26 1.14 -16.57
N MET A 120 -11.13 0.77 -15.98
CA MET A 120 -10.76 -0.61 -15.67
C MET A 120 -10.18 -0.66 -14.25
N VAL A 121 -10.38 -1.76 -13.52
CA VAL A 121 -9.87 -1.91 -12.15
C VAL A 121 -8.66 -2.85 -12.08
N THR A 122 -7.74 -2.56 -11.18
CA THR A 122 -6.62 -3.44 -10.84
C THR A 122 -6.35 -3.36 -9.34
N CYS A 123 -5.60 -4.32 -8.78
CA CYS A 123 -5.19 -4.26 -7.38
C CYS A 123 -4.26 -3.06 -7.09
N GLU A 124 -4.23 -2.62 -5.83
CA GLU A 124 -3.43 -1.48 -5.36
C GLU A 124 -1.94 -1.64 -5.72
N ALA A 125 -1.39 -2.85 -5.59
CA ALA A 125 0.00 -3.13 -5.92
C ALA A 125 0.35 -2.83 -7.40
N CYS A 126 -0.57 -3.09 -8.33
CA CYS A 126 -0.36 -2.78 -9.74
C CYS A 126 -0.49 -1.28 -10.03
N LEU A 127 -1.31 -0.53 -9.27
CA LEU A 127 -1.31 0.92 -9.34
C LEU A 127 -0.03 1.52 -8.77
N ALA A 128 0.49 1.00 -7.67
CA ALA A 128 1.77 1.40 -7.12
C ALA A 128 2.92 1.21 -8.13
N LYS A 129 2.86 0.12 -8.92
CA LYS A 129 3.78 -0.09 -10.05
C LYS A 129 3.66 1.01 -11.10
N LEU A 130 2.45 1.37 -11.53
CA LEU A 130 2.22 2.44 -12.51
C LEU A 130 2.63 3.81 -11.96
N ALA A 131 2.41 4.06 -10.68
CA ALA A 131 2.86 5.28 -10.00
C ALA A 131 4.40 5.39 -10.02
N ALA A 132 5.09 4.29 -9.70
CA ALA A 132 6.55 4.23 -9.74
C ALA A 132 7.09 4.47 -11.17
N GLU A 133 6.43 3.90 -12.18
CA GLU A 133 6.74 4.14 -13.61
C GLU A 133 6.60 5.63 -13.96
N ARG A 134 5.49 6.27 -13.59
CA ARG A 134 5.25 7.70 -13.83
C ARG A 134 6.30 8.59 -13.20
N SER A 135 6.68 8.32 -11.95
CA SER A 135 7.63 9.15 -11.21
C SER A 135 9.09 8.81 -11.49
N GLY A 136 9.38 7.74 -12.24
CA GLY A 136 10.73 7.19 -12.37
C GLY A 136 11.32 6.71 -11.04
N SER A 137 10.48 6.28 -10.11
CA SER A 137 10.88 5.86 -8.76
C SER A 137 10.92 4.34 -8.64
N VAL A 138 11.51 3.86 -7.55
CA VAL A 138 11.51 2.43 -7.20
C VAL A 138 10.26 2.13 -6.37
N MET A 139 9.49 1.13 -6.80
CA MET A 139 8.32 0.67 -6.06
C MET A 139 8.74 0.06 -4.71
N PRO A 140 8.01 0.30 -3.59
CA PRO A 140 8.30 -0.36 -2.32
C PRO A 140 8.29 -1.88 -2.46
N GLN A 141 9.24 -2.55 -1.79
CA GLN A 141 9.45 -4.00 -1.92
C GLN A 141 8.16 -4.81 -1.69
N ARG A 142 7.37 -4.41 -0.70
CA ARG A 142 6.06 -4.99 -0.37
C ARG A 142 5.16 -5.07 -1.61
N TYR A 143 4.91 -3.95 -2.27
CA TYR A 143 4.06 -3.90 -3.47
C TYR A 143 4.71 -4.59 -4.67
N ALA A 144 6.05 -4.58 -4.77
CA ALA A 144 6.75 -5.25 -5.86
C ALA A 144 6.50 -6.75 -5.91
N ILE A 145 6.56 -7.41 -4.75
CA ILE A 145 6.29 -8.85 -4.66
C ILE A 145 4.83 -9.15 -5.01
N LEU A 146 3.89 -8.37 -4.50
CA LEU A 146 2.46 -8.56 -4.74
C LEU A 146 2.08 -8.33 -6.20
N ALA A 147 2.57 -7.24 -6.81
CA ALA A 147 2.33 -6.93 -8.22
C ALA A 147 2.91 -8.02 -9.14
N LEU A 148 4.10 -8.52 -8.83
CA LEU A 148 4.71 -9.62 -9.58
C LEU A 148 3.87 -10.89 -9.51
N ARG A 149 3.45 -11.31 -8.31
CA ARG A 149 2.60 -12.49 -8.11
C ARG A 149 1.28 -12.34 -8.85
N TRP A 150 0.63 -11.17 -8.73
CA TRP A 150 -0.61 -10.87 -9.43
C TRP A 150 -0.45 -11.01 -10.95
N MET A 151 0.54 -10.32 -11.53
CA MET A 151 0.78 -10.36 -12.97
C MET A 151 1.12 -11.78 -13.47
N GLN A 152 1.88 -12.56 -12.70
CA GLN A 152 2.19 -13.95 -13.03
C GLN A 152 0.94 -14.83 -13.01
N ALA A 153 0.10 -14.70 -11.98
CA ALA A 153 -1.15 -15.44 -11.88
C ALA A 153 -2.04 -15.14 -13.09
N MET A 154 -2.20 -13.86 -13.45
CA MET A 154 -3.05 -13.43 -14.56
C MET A 154 -2.49 -13.78 -15.95
N ARG A 155 -1.17 -13.95 -16.11
CA ARG A 155 -0.56 -14.43 -17.38
C ARG A 155 -0.81 -15.90 -17.62
N ASN A 156 -0.79 -16.70 -16.56
CA ASN A 156 -0.98 -18.13 -16.69
C ASN A 156 -2.47 -18.36 -16.94
N PRO A 157 -2.89 -18.94 -18.09
CA PRO A 157 -4.26 -19.42 -18.20
C PRO A 157 -4.49 -20.33 -16.99
N SER A 158 -5.60 -20.15 -16.28
CA SER A 158 -5.96 -21.15 -15.26
C SER A 158 -5.92 -22.49 -15.97
N PRO A 159 -5.27 -23.52 -15.40
CA PRO A 159 -5.55 -24.85 -15.87
C PRO A 159 -7.04 -25.01 -15.65
N THR A 160 -7.82 -24.84 -16.72
CA THR A 160 -9.24 -25.15 -16.76
C THR A 160 -9.34 -26.46 -16.04
N THR A 161 -10.08 -26.48 -14.94
CA THR A 161 -10.40 -27.69 -14.20
C THR A 161 -10.98 -28.64 -15.23
N ALA A 162 -10.13 -29.50 -15.76
CA ALA A 162 -10.51 -30.59 -16.63
C ALA A 162 -11.24 -31.57 -15.71
N ALA A 163 -12.51 -31.26 -15.46
CA ALA A 163 -13.49 -32.31 -15.29
C ALA A 163 -13.35 -33.22 -16.51
N ASP A 164 -13.12 -34.51 -16.25
CA ASP A 164 -12.81 -35.59 -17.19
C ASP A 164 -11.43 -35.56 -17.88
N VAL A 165 -10.38 -35.77 -17.07
CA VAL A 165 -9.31 -36.66 -17.53
C VAL A 165 -9.66 -38.07 -17.01
N PRO A 166 -10.02 -39.04 -17.86
CA PRO A 166 -10.18 -40.42 -17.41
C PRO A 166 -8.85 -40.85 -16.78
N VAL A 167 -8.95 -41.46 -15.59
CA VAL A 167 -7.84 -42.06 -14.83
C VAL A 167 -6.88 -42.72 -15.80
N ARG A 168 -5.76 -42.05 -16.09
CA ARG A 168 -4.69 -42.64 -16.89
C ARG A 168 -4.00 -43.61 -15.94
N GLU A 169 -4.32 -44.88 -16.17
CA GLU A 169 -3.72 -46.06 -15.58
C GLU A 169 -2.23 -45.83 -15.31
N SER A 170 -1.84 -46.06 -14.06
CA SER A 170 -0.50 -45.90 -13.50
C SER A 170 0.57 -46.37 -14.49
N ALA A 171 1.25 -45.43 -15.13
CA ALA A 171 2.45 -45.73 -15.91
C ALA A 171 3.48 -46.37 -14.96
N ALA A 172 3.94 -47.56 -15.32
CA ALA A 172 5.01 -48.25 -14.62
C ALA A 172 6.22 -47.30 -14.47
N PRO A 173 6.90 -47.28 -13.30
CA PRO A 173 8.05 -46.42 -13.09
C PRO A 173 9.13 -46.74 -14.13
N ALA A 174 9.74 -45.70 -14.68
CA ALA A 174 10.80 -45.84 -15.65
C ALA A 174 11.98 -46.62 -15.03
N PRO A 175 12.63 -47.54 -15.77
CA PRO A 175 13.62 -48.50 -15.25
C PRO A 175 14.92 -47.88 -14.72
N TRP A 176 15.08 -46.55 -14.76
CA TRP A 176 16.21 -45.83 -14.19
C TRP A 176 15.94 -45.30 -12.78
N MET A 177 14.73 -45.46 -12.23
CA MET A 177 14.37 -45.08 -10.85
C MET A 177 14.53 -46.21 -9.82
N SER A 178 15.07 -47.37 -10.21
CA SER A 178 15.51 -48.38 -9.23
C SER A 178 16.79 -47.89 -8.55
N VAL A 179 16.62 -47.19 -7.43
CA VAL A 179 17.70 -46.87 -6.49
C VAL A 179 18.20 -48.18 -5.90
N SER A 180 19.38 -48.64 -6.31
CA SER A 180 20.07 -49.73 -5.63
C SER A 180 20.33 -49.33 -4.18
N ALA A 181 19.81 -50.12 -3.24
CA ALA A 181 19.96 -49.94 -1.80
C ALA A 181 21.38 -50.31 -1.31
N GLU A 182 22.40 -49.74 -1.93
CA GLU A 182 23.80 -50.02 -1.60
C GLU A 182 24.60 -48.71 -1.58
N THR A 183 24.21 -47.83 -0.67
CA THR A 183 25.07 -46.74 -0.19
C THR A 183 25.45 -47.06 1.24
N ALA A 184 26.73 -47.40 1.43
CA ALA A 184 27.32 -47.67 2.74
C ALA A 184 27.15 -46.44 3.67
N PRO A 185 26.95 -46.64 4.98
CA PRO A 185 26.78 -45.54 5.92
C PRO A 185 28.07 -44.71 6.00
N TYR A 186 28.00 -43.47 5.52
CA TYR A 186 29.05 -42.47 5.73
C TYR A 186 29.00 -42.01 7.19
N THR A 187 29.95 -42.49 8.00
CA THR A 187 30.13 -42.04 9.38
C THR A 187 30.80 -40.67 9.40
N VAL A 188 30.05 -39.64 9.78
CA VAL A 188 30.57 -38.28 9.97
C VAL A 188 31.44 -38.25 11.24
N PRO A 189 32.72 -37.82 11.18
CA PRO A 189 33.56 -37.70 12.36
C PRO A 189 33.08 -36.56 13.28
N PRO A 190 33.21 -36.70 14.62
CA PRO A 190 32.72 -35.72 15.56
C PRO A 190 33.52 -34.40 15.50
N VAL A 191 32.78 -33.29 15.58
CA VAL A 191 33.29 -31.93 15.67
C VAL A 191 34.08 -31.75 16.98
N SER A 192 35.36 -31.41 16.84
CA SER A 192 36.24 -31.02 17.93
C SER A 192 35.72 -29.75 18.63
N LYS A 193 35.61 -29.83 19.96
CA LYS A 193 35.18 -28.75 20.85
C LYS A 193 36.06 -27.49 20.67
N PRO A 194 35.50 -26.27 20.68
CA PRO A 194 36.30 -25.05 20.73
C PRO A 194 37.02 -24.95 22.09
N ALA A 195 38.29 -24.55 22.01
CA ALA A 195 39.18 -24.39 23.15
C ALA A 195 38.68 -23.34 24.14
N THR A 196 38.67 -23.73 25.41
CA THR A 196 38.52 -22.86 26.58
C THR A 196 39.63 -21.81 26.59
N VAL A 197 39.29 -20.55 26.26
CA VAL A 197 40.21 -19.43 26.44
C VAL A 197 40.28 -19.10 27.93
N ARG A 198 41.51 -19.19 28.44
CA ARG A 198 41.94 -18.88 29.80
C ARG A 198 41.51 -17.50 30.26
N ALA A 199 41.01 -17.48 31.50
CA ALA A 199 40.95 -16.32 32.36
C ALA A 199 42.34 -15.69 32.54
N GLY A 200 42.40 -14.36 32.31
CA GLY A 200 43.46 -13.48 32.76
C GLY A 200 42.81 -12.25 33.37
N GLY A 201 42.77 -12.18 34.70
CA GLY A 201 42.27 -11.01 35.42
C GLY A 201 43.37 -9.96 35.55
N VAL A 202 43.00 -8.68 35.43
CA VAL A 202 43.79 -7.56 35.95
C VAL A 202 42.86 -6.43 36.41
N SER A 203 43.00 -6.13 37.70
CA SER A 203 42.94 -4.83 38.38
C SER A 203 41.63 -4.03 38.47
N ALA A 204 41.27 -3.82 39.74
CA ALA A 204 40.44 -2.76 40.24
C ALA A 204 40.94 -1.37 39.83
N ASN A 205 40.02 -0.52 39.36
CA ASN A 205 39.96 0.87 39.78
C ASN A 205 38.54 1.39 39.49
N LYS A 206 37.77 1.67 40.56
CA LYS A 206 36.51 2.41 40.48
C LYS A 206 36.82 3.90 40.61
N PRO A 207 36.41 4.72 39.64
CA PRO A 207 35.92 6.05 39.92
C PRO A 207 34.41 6.13 39.64
N SER A 208 33.81 7.04 40.37
CA SER A 208 32.43 7.51 40.36
C SER A 208 31.78 7.67 38.98
N GLY A 209 30.50 7.28 38.92
CA GLY A 209 29.43 8.04 38.27
C GLY A 209 29.46 8.15 36.75
N GLN A 210 28.86 7.19 36.05
CA GLN A 210 28.22 7.42 34.76
C GLN A 210 27.22 6.29 34.49
N ARG A 211 25.92 6.64 34.45
CA ARG A 211 24.88 5.74 33.93
C ARG A 211 25.04 5.70 32.41
N SER A 212 25.32 4.53 31.86
CA SER A 212 25.33 4.31 30.43
C SER A 212 23.89 4.36 29.89
N PRO A 213 23.60 5.13 28.82
CA PRO A 213 22.31 5.10 28.17
C PRO A 213 22.08 3.73 27.53
N THR A 214 20.88 3.20 27.70
CA THR A 214 20.46 1.93 27.11
C THR A 214 20.14 2.21 25.65
N PHE A 215 20.99 1.77 24.74
CA PHE A 215 20.76 1.86 23.30
C PHE A 215 19.85 0.71 22.86
N LEU A 216 18.61 1.03 22.51
CA LEU A 216 17.78 0.17 21.66
C LEU A 216 17.60 0.92 20.33
N TYR A 217 18.29 0.46 19.28
CA TYR A 217 18.24 1.00 17.91
C TYR A 217 18.75 2.43 17.64
N GLY A 218 19.92 2.79 18.17
CA GLY A 218 20.78 3.81 17.54
C GLY A 218 20.23 5.24 17.40
N LEU A 219 19.18 5.59 18.14
CA LEU A 219 18.67 6.95 18.28
C LEU A 219 18.70 7.33 19.76
N PRO A 220 19.18 8.53 20.15
CA PRO A 220 19.05 9.01 21.51
C PRO A 220 17.56 9.23 21.82
N VAL A 221 17.06 8.55 22.84
CA VAL A 221 15.74 8.80 23.42
C VAL A 221 15.97 9.81 24.54
N ASP A 222 15.56 11.05 24.31
CA ASP A 222 15.45 12.08 25.36
C ASP A 222 14.25 11.72 26.23
N ASP A 223 14.52 11.24 27.45
CA ASP A 223 13.53 11.02 28.52
C ASP A 223 13.34 12.31 29.34
N ASP A 224 12.91 13.38 28.67
CA ASP A 224 12.49 14.63 29.33
C ASP A 224 11.08 15.01 28.85
N ASP A 225 10.06 14.71 29.66
CA ASP A 225 9.00 15.66 30.03
C ASP A 225 8.01 15.01 30.99
N GLU A 226 8.36 15.06 32.28
CA GLU A 226 7.39 15.13 33.37
C GLU A 226 6.65 16.47 33.31
N GLY A 227 5.31 16.41 33.35
CA GLY A 227 4.51 17.47 33.95
C GLY A 227 3.57 18.22 33.01
N SER A 228 2.30 17.80 32.97
CA SER A 228 1.21 18.72 32.69
C SER A 228 0.09 18.53 33.71
N PRO A 229 -0.21 19.55 34.54
CA PRO A 229 -1.31 19.51 35.48
C PRO A 229 -2.65 19.79 34.78
N ALA A 230 -3.69 19.16 35.30
CA ALA A 230 -5.08 19.50 35.04
C ALA A 230 -5.41 20.90 35.57
N ALA A 231 -6.19 21.70 34.83
CA ALA A 231 -7.41 22.34 35.32
C ALA A 231 -8.07 23.30 34.31
N SER A 232 -9.41 23.30 34.42
CA SER A 232 -10.33 24.43 34.25
C SER A 232 -10.71 24.90 32.86
N GLY A 233 -11.96 24.60 32.53
CA GLY A 233 -12.70 25.20 31.43
C GLY A 233 -12.99 26.69 31.64
N SER A 234 -13.21 27.36 30.52
CA SER A 234 -13.95 28.61 30.47
C SER A 234 -14.79 28.61 29.20
N ARG A 235 -16.12 28.49 29.39
CA ARG A 235 -17.13 28.74 28.35
C ARG A 235 -17.13 30.24 28.08
N ALA A 236 -16.53 30.67 26.99
CA ALA A 236 -16.71 32.02 26.47
C ALA A 236 -18.06 32.12 25.76
N ARG A 237 -18.84 33.12 26.18
CA ARG A 237 -20.14 33.51 25.64
C ARG A 237 -19.99 33.96 24.19
N VAL A 238 -20.97 33.57 23.37
CA VAL A 238 -21.17 34.05 22.01
C VAL A 238 -21.79 35.45 22.09
N ASP A 239 -21.06 36.47 21.63
CA ASP A 239 -21.59 37.81 21.37
C ASP A 239 -22.35 37.80 20.03
N GLU A 240 -23.67 37.62 20.10
CA GLU A 240 -24.59 37.85 18.99
C GLU A 240 -24.88 39.36 18.84
N ASN A 241 -23.94 40.13 18.28
CA ASN A 241 -24.28 41.40 17.61
C ASN A 241 -23.10 42.03 16.86
N ARG A 242 -22.69 41.42 15.73
CA ARG A 242 -21.77 42.07 14.79
C ARG A 242 -22.46 42.25 13.43
N PRO A 243 -22.60 43.49 12.92
CA PRO A 243 -23.19 43.72 11.60
C PRO A 243 -22.36 43.02 10.52
N ALA A 244 -23.05 42.29 9.64
CA ALA A 244 -22.43 41.51 8.58
C ALA A 244 -21.74 42.45 7.57
N ALA A 245 -20.42 42.35 7.48
CA ALA A 245 -19.64 42.95 6.41
C ALA A 245 -20.10 42.39 5.04
N PRO A 246 -20.08 43.21 3.97
CA PRO A 246 -20.50 42.80 2.63
C PRO A 246 -19.69 41.60 2.14
N LEU A 247 -20.37 40.70 1.40
CA LEU A 247 -19.84 39.40 0.96
C LEU A 247 -18.56 39.50 0.11
N ALA A 248 -18.30 40.67 -0.50
CA ALA A 248 -17.08 40.96 -1.24
C ALA A 248 -15.82 40.99 -0.34
N ASP A 249 -15.94 41.46 0.91
CA ASP A 249 -14.81 41.50 1.86
C ASP A 249 -14.53 40.12 2.47
N ARG A 250 -15.50 39.19 2.44
CA ARG A 250 -15.32 37.82 2.95
C ARG A 250 -14.64 36.87 1.96
N LEU A 251 -14.62 37.22 0.67
CA LEU A 251 -13.98 36.42 -0.39
C LEU A 251 -12.57 36.89 -0.75
N ALA A 252 -12.11 38.02 -0.20
CA ALA A 252 -10.71 38.40 -0.16
C ALA A 252 -9.98 37.52 0.88
N GLY A 253 -9.75 36.26 0.54
CA GLY A 253 -9.12 35.28 1.42
C GLY A 253 -7.68 35.64 1.83
N PRO A 254 -7.07 34.83 2.73
CA PRO A 254 -5.75 35.08 3.34
C PRO A 254 -4.58 35.19 2.35
N ARG A 255 -4.81 34.96 1.06
CA ARG A 255 -3.82 35.13 -0.01
C ARG A 255 -3.49 36.60 -0.30
N SER A 256 -4.42 37.53 -0.07
CA SER A 256 -4.18 38.96 -0.31
C SER A 256 -3.20 39.54 0.72
N ALA A 257 -3.29 39.11 1.98
CA ALA A 257 -2.44 39.59 3.07
C ALA A 257 -0.98 39.09 2.98
N LEU A 258 -0.77 37.91 2.36
CA LEU A 258 0.56 37.37 2.10
C LEU A 258 1.28 38.06 0.92
N ALA A 259 0.53 38.66 -0.01
CA ALA A 259 1.11 39.36 -1.17
C ALA A 259 1.70 40.74 -0.82
N GLU A 260 1.26 41.35 0.30
CA GLU A 260 1.75 42.65 0.76
C GLU A 260 2.84 42.56 1.83
N ALA A 261 3.14 41.36 2.34
CA ALA A 261 4.17 41.15 3.34
C ALA A 261 5.58 41.21 2.71
N VAL A 262 6.30 42.31 2.95
CA VAL A 262 7.67 42.51 2.43
C VAL A 262 8.73 41.80 3.29
N GLY A 263 8.35 41.36 4.50
CA GLY A 263 9.25 40.71 5.45
C GLY A 263 8.63 39.51 6.18
N ARG A 264 9.50 38.60 6.62
CA ARG A 264 9.12 37.34 7.29
C ARG A 264 8.27 37.57 8.55
N ASP A 265 8.57 38.61 9.32
CA ASP A 265 7.84 38.94 10.55
C ASP A 265 6.42 39.45 10.27
N GLN A 266 6.22 40.13 9.13
CA GLN A 266 4.90 40.61 8.70
C GLN A 266 4.02 39.46 8.19
N ALA A 267 4.62 38.44 7.58
CA ALA A 267 3.90 37.25 7.12
C ALA A 267 3.39 36.42 8.31
N THR A 268 4.18 36.29 9.38
CA THR A 268 3.75 35.60 10.62
C THR A 268 2.64 36.33 11.34
N ASP A 269 2.69 37.66 11.43
CA ASP A 269 1.63 38.48 12.02
C ASP A 269 0.34 38.50 11.19
N ALA A 270 0.44 38.34 9.87
CA ALA A 270 -0.71 38.20 8.99
C ALA A 270 -1.39 36.83 9.16
N LEU A 271 -0.61 35.77 9.34
CA LEU A 271 -1.11 34.41 9.57
C LEU A 271 -1.78 34.28 10.96
N ALA A 272 -1.19 34.88 11.99
CA ALA A 272 -1.73 34.86 13.35
C ALA A 272 -3.07 35.60 13.48
N ARG A 273 -3.35 36.59 12.62
CA ARG A 273 -4.63 37.32 12.58
C ARG A 273 -5.71 36.63 11.76
N ALA A 274 -5.34 35.65 10.94
CA ALA A 274 -6.27 34.91 10.08
C ALA A 274 -6.74 33.57 10.69
N ALA A 275 -6.12 33.13 11.79
CA ALA A 275 -6.49 31.96 12.59
C ALA A 275 -7.46 32.36 13.72
#